data_AF-A0A800JZC4-F1
#
_entry.id   AF-A0A800JZC4-F1
#
_cell.length_a   1.000
_cell.length_b   1.000
_cell.length_c   1.000
_cell.angle_alpha   90.00
_cell.angle_beta   90.00
_cell.angle_gamma   90.00
#
_symmetry.space_group_name_H-M   'P 1'
#
loop_
_entity.id
_entity.type
_entity.pdbx_description
1 polymer ?
#
loop_
_entity_poly.entity_id
_entity_poly.type
_entity_poly.pdbx_seq_one_letter_code
_entity_poly.pdbx_strand_id
1 'polypeptide(L)'
;MELWRSAANPWGQEVLIGISWDLMWAAVIGGLVFVAAHAVWAKWIMPAASGDSGGGSGIAGLPAQVLRHAMSERVFHWGMSAAMLVLLVTAFAPVMGIQFAWVTIHWVAGIFLTVMIAYHMVHATFFQDFWAMWVEGKDIKAGIAEIKHMIGRNGTEVPKAAKYPIDHKMFHHGAAVSGLAAIVTGIFMMLRLETPFWTANPYMLSDSAWGVMYVVHGVSGVALIALVITHIYFAIRPDKWWITKSMIYGTISSEKYVENHDPSRWAIVGVSSPEEEPVLAGVGASASSEPAAEGGLGDAGDSGSEAGPVAGADESGSDDSDDERASEVGGSD
;
A
#
# COMPACT_ATOMS: atom_id res chain seq x y z
N MET A 1 18.86 22.14 19.92
CA MET A 1 17.65 21.96 19.10
C MET A 1 16.47 22.02 20.03
N GLU A 2 15.57 22.94 19.77
CA GLU A 2 14.21 22.87 20.32
C GLU A 2 13.43 21.81 19.51
N LEU A 3 12.49 21.10 20.15
CA LEU A 3 11.72 20.03 19.50
C LEU A 3 10.38 20.54 18.96
N TRP A 4 9.81 21.55 19.60
CA TRP A 4 8.52 22.16 19.28
C TRP A 4 8.64 23.67 19.25
N ARG A 5 7.68 24.32 18.57
CA ARG A 5 7.49 25.77 18.59
C ARG A 5 6.22 26.08 19.36
N SER A 6 6.28 27.12 20.20
CA SER A 6 5.15 27.64 20.97
C SER A 6 4.94 29.13 20.68
N ALA A 7 3.75 29.62 21.02
CA ALA A 7 3.41 31.05 21.01
C ALA A 7 2.38 31.36 22.10
N ALA A 8 2.31 32.61 22.55
CA ALA A 8 1.24 33.05 23.43
C ALA A 8 -0.07 33.21 22.63
N ASN A 9 -1.17 32.66 23.14
CA ASN A 9 -2.52 32.89 22.61
C ASN A 9 -3.07 34.25 23.09
N PRO A 10 -4.27 34.69 22.64
CA PRO A 10 -4.85 35.99 23.02
C PRO A 10 -5.08 36.19 24.53
N TRP A 11 -5.05 35.12 25.33
CA TRP A 11 -5.18 35.14 26.79
C TRP A 11 -3.82 35.05 27.52
N GLY A 12 -2.71 35.14 26.80
CA GLY A 12 -1.36 35.08 27.35
C GLY A 12 -0.88 33.68 27.74
N GLN A 13 -1.62 32.62 27.35
CA GLN A 13 -1.25 31.24 27.61
C GLN A 13 -0.30 30.73 26.52
N GLU A 14 0.79 30.08 26.89
CA GLU A 14 1.69 29.44 25.94
C GLU A 14 1.04 28.18 25.35
N VAL A 15 0.93 28.12 24.01
CA VAL A 15 0.35 27.01 23.27
C VAL A 15 1.29 26.54 22.16
N LEU A 16 1.23 25.25 21.83
CA LEU A 16 2.01 24.66 20.74
C LEU A 16 1.51 25.17 19.38
N ILE A 17 2.42 25.49 18.47
CA ILE A 17 2.11 25.90 17.09
C ILE A 17 2.75 24.97 16.03
N GLY A 18 3.34 23.86 16.47
CA GLY A 18 3.92 22.82 15.62
C GLY A 18 5.30 22.37 16.07
N ILE A 19 5.93 21.50 15.28
CA ILE A 19 7.32 21.06 15.52
C ILE A 19 8.34 22.15 15.19
N SER A 20 9.55 22.01 15.73
CA SER A 20 10.72 22.80 15.29
C SER A 20 11.13 22.46 13.85
N TRP A 21 11.53 23.49 13.11
CA TRP A 21 12.08 23.33 11.75
C TRP A 21 13.46 22.65 11.76
N ASP A 22 14.17 22.67 12.89
CA ASP A 22 15.40 21.90 13.08
C ASP A 22 15.18 20.40 12.83
N LEU A 23 14.00 19.87 13.13
CA LEU A 23 13.69 18.45 12.95
C LEU A 23 13.60 18.05 11.46
N MET A 24 13.16 18.95 10.59
CA MET A 24 13.23 18.75 9.13
C MET A 24 14.69 18.62 8.69
N TRP A 25 15.54 19.56 9.10
CA TRP A 25 16.97 19.51 8.77
C TRP A 25 17.67 18.30 9.38
N ALA A 26 17.34 17.92 10.62
CA ALA A 26 17.87 16.73 11.26
C ALA A 26 17.48 15.44 10.52
N ALA A 27 16.24 15.34 10.01
CA ALA A 27 15.82 14.20 9.20
C ALA A 27 16.48 14.17 7.81
N VAL A 28 16.64 15.33 7.14
CA VAL A 28 17.37 15.41 5.86
C VAL A 28 18.84 15.07 6.04
N ILE A 29 19.54 15.70 6.98
CA ILE A 29 20.96 15.45 7.26
C ILE A 29 21.15 14.02 7.75
N GLY A 30 20.33 13.53 8.68
CA GLY A 30 20.38 12.16 9.17
C GLY A 30 20.14 11.12 8.06
N GLY A 31 19.18 11.37 7.18
CA GLY A 31 18.93 10.54 5.99
C GLY A 31 20.11 10.55 5.02
N LEU A 32 20.71 11.71 4.73
CA LEU A 32 21.90 11.81 3.87
C LEU A 32 23.14 11.15 4.49
N VAL A 33 23.34 11.29 5.80
CA VAL A 33 24.42 10.61 6.55
C VAL A 33 24.20 9.09 6.55
N PHE A 34 22.96 8.61 6.74
CA PHE A 34 22.62 7.20 6.60
C PHE A 34 22.93 6.69 5.18
N VAL A 35 22.50 7.41 4.15
CA VAL A 35 22.76 7.08 2.73
C VAL A 35 24.27 7.00 2.46
N ALA A 36 25.05 7.98 2.92
CA ALA A 36 26.50 8.00 2.73
C ALA A 36 27.19 6.86 3.50
N ALA A 37 26.86 6.66 4.77
CA ALA A 37 27.42 5.60 5.60
C ALA A 37 27.08 4.21 5.04
N HIS A 38 25.82 3.98 4.66
CA HIS A 38 25.38 2.74 4.05
C HIS A 38 26.03 2.50 2.68
N ALA A 39 26.19 3.54 1.84
CA ALA A 39 26.88 3.40 0.55
C ALA A 39 28.37 3.06 0.71
N VAL A 40 29.06 3.65 1.70
CA VAL A 40 30.45 3.30 2.02
C VAL A 40 30.52 1.87 2.58
N TRP A 41 29.67 1.51 3.54
CA TRP A 41 29.63 0.15 4.09
C TRP A 41 29.37 -0.91 3.01
N ALA A 42 28.35 -0.69 2.17
CA ALA A 42 27.96 -1.60 1.09
C ALA A 42 28.99 -1.72 -0.05
N LYS A 43 29.89 -0.74 -0.23
CA LYS A 43 30.96 -0.80 -1.25
C LYS A 43 32.27 -1.37 -0.71
N TRP A 44 32.56 -1.22 0.59
CA TRP A 44 33.89 -1.50 1.17
C TRP A 44 33.91 -2.67 2.16
N ILE A 45 32.78 -3.03 2.77
CA ILE A 45 32.72 -4.06 3.84
C ILE A 45 31.97 -5.31 3.39
N MET A 46 30.94 -5.16 2.56
CA MET A 46 30.37 -6.25 1.76
C MET A 46 30.73 -6.06 0.29
N PRO A 47 31.88 -6.58 -0.20
CA PRO A 47 32.00 -6.85 -1.62
C PRO A 47 30.77 -7.65 -2.06
N ALA A 48 30.20 -7.32 -3.22
CA ALA A 48 29.22 -8.21 -3.82
C ALA A 48 29.82 -9.62 -3.86
N ALA A 49 28.99 -10.65 -3.66
CA ALA A 49 29.38 -12.01 -3.99
C ALA A 49 29.56 -12.07 -5.51
N SER A 50 30.74 -11.68 -5.99
CA SER A 50 31.23 -11.91 -7.35
C SER A 50 31.60 -13.38 -7.48
N GLY A 51 30.60 -14.24 -7.27
CA GLY A 51 30.61 -15.63 -7.66
C GLY A 51 30.03 -15.68 -9.06
N ASP A 52 30.91 -15.81 -10.03
CA ASP A 52 30.56 -16.11 -11.41
C ASP A 52 29.89 -17.49 -11.45
N SER A 53 28.56 -17.52 -11.39
CA SER A 53 27.75 -18.73 -11.51
C SER A 53 27.03 -18.76 -12.84
N GLY A 54 27.83 -18.79 -13.92
CA GLY A 54 27.42 -19.40 -15.17
C GLY A 54 26.93 -20.82 -14.91
N GLY A 55 25.62 -20.98 -14.75
CA GLY A 55 25.02 -22.15 -14.13
C GLY A 55 23.52 -22.02 -14.07
N GLY A 56 22.88 -21.94 -15.24
CA GLY A 56 21.43 -21.97 -15.35
C GLY A 56 20.87 -23.32 -14.93
N SER A 57 20.68 -23.53 -13.63
CA SER A 57 19.72 -24.49 -13.10
C SER A 57 18.31 -23.94 -13.33
N GLY A 58 17.92 -23.88 -14.60
CA GLY A 58 16.54 -23.60 -14.98
C GLY A 58 15.65 -24.66 -14.34
N ILE A 59 14.90 -24.29 -13.30
CA ILE A 59 13.82 -25.12 -12.78
C ILE A 59 12.87 -25.31 -13.96
N ALA A 60 12.74 -26.55 -14.42
CA ALA A 60 12.00 -26.88 -15.62
C ALA A 60 10.56 -26.36 -15.51
N GLY A 61 10.13 -25.54 -16.47
CA GLY A 61 8.80 -24.91 -16.48
C GLY A 61 8.75 -23.45 -16.04
N LEU A 62 9.82 -22.83 -15.52
CA LEU A 62 9.82 -21.39 -15.25
C LEU A 62 9.73 -20.56 -16.55
N PRO A 63 8.85 -19.55 -16.63
CA PRO A 63 8.78 -18.65 -17.79
C PRO A 63 10.01 -17.75 -17.86
N ALA A 64 10.42 -17.30 -19.06
CA ALA A 64 11.59 -16.43 -19.21
C ALA A 64 11.49 -15.10 -18.45
N GLN A 65 10.27 -14.61 -18.23
CA GLN A 65 9.97 -13.47 -17.35
C GLN A 65 8.87 -13.84 -16.36
N VAL A 66 9.08 -13.49 -15.09
CA VAL A 66 8.12 -13.64 -14.00
C VAL A 66 7.42 -12.30 -13.78
N LEU A 67 6.09 -12.29 -13.74
CA LEU A 67 5.31 -11.12 -13.36
C LEU A 67 5.49 -10.88 -11.85
N ARG A 68 6.12 -9.77 -11.49
CA ARG A 68 6.30 -9.34 -10.08
C ARG A 68 5.24 -8.32 -9.67
N HIS A 69 4.94 -7.38 -10.56
CA HIS A 69 4.04 -6.26 -10.31
C HIS A 69 3.01 -6.07 -11.43
N ALA A 70 1.73 -6.16 -11.08
CA ALA A 70 0.62 -5.93 -12.01
C ALA A 70 0.60 -4.48 -12.52
N MET A 71 -0.12 -4.20 -13.62
CA MET A 71 -0.29 -2.82 -14.10
C MET A 71 -1.00 -1.93 -13.06
N SER A 72 -2.03 -2.46 -12.40
CA SER A 72 -2.76 -1.78 -11.32
C SER A 72 -1.85 -1.42 -10.16
N GLU A 73 -1.07 -2.38 -9.64
CA GLU A 73 -0.09 -2.16 -8.57
C GLU A 73 0.93 -1.08 -8.92
N ARG A 74 1.42 -1.05 -10.18
CA ARG A 74 2.36 -0.03 -10.65
C ARG A 74 1.73 1.35 -10.71
N VAL A 75 0.57 1.50 -11.36
CA VAL A 75 -0.14 2.78 -11.43
C VAL A 75 -0.47 3.29 -10.02
N PHE A 76 -0.89 2.40 -9.13
CA PHE A 76 -1.21 2.71 -7.75
C PHE A 76 0.02 3.20 -6.96
N HIS A 77 1.15 2.49 -7.05
CA HIS A 77 2.42 2.89 -6.44
C HIS A 77 2.90 4.26 -6.94
N TRP A 78 2.93 4.47 -8.25
CA TRP A 78 3.41 5.73 -8.84
C TRP A 78 2.48 6.90 -8.55
N GLY A 79 1.15 6.69 -8.50
CA GLY A 79 0.19 7.70 -8.07
C GLY A 79 0.41 8.14 -6.61
N MET A 80 0.55 7.18 -5.69
CA MET A 80 0.89 7.49 -4.29
C MET A 80 2.24 8.19 -4.16
N SER A 81 3.25 7.76 -4.92
CA SER A 81 4.59 8.35 -4.91
C SER A 81 4.56 9.81 -5.38
N ALA A 82 3.84 10.11 -6.45
CA ALA A 82 3.66 11.48 -6.94
C ALA A 82 2.95 12.35 -5.90
N ALA A 83 1.86 11.85 -5.30
CA ALA A 83 1.12 12.57 -4.27
C ALA A 83 1.97 12.83 -3.01
N MET A 84 2.73 11.83 -2.55
CA MET A 84 3.66 11.95 -1.42
C MET A 84 4.75 12.99 -1.68
N LEU A 85 5.36 12.98 -2.88
CA LEU A 85 6.36 13.98 -3.25
C LEU A 85 5.77 15.40 -3.31
N VAL A 86 4.56 15.57 -3.86
CA VAL A 86 3.85 16.86 -3.86
C VAL A 86 3.56 17.33 -2.44
N LEU A 87 3.09 16.45 -1.55
CA LEU A 87 2.82 16.75 -0.14
C LEU A 87 4.08 17.20 0.60
N LEU A 88 5.20 16.46 0.46
CA LEU A 88 6.46 16.83 1.09
C LEU A 88 7.03 18.15 0.54
N VAL A 89 7.02 18.36 -0.77
CA VAL A 89 7.47 19.62 -1.37
C VAL A 89 6.61 20.80 -0.91
N THR A 90 5.29 20.66 -0.90
CA THR A 90 4.37 21.73 -0.48
C THR A 90 4.42 22.02 1.03
N ALA A 91 4.70 21.02 1.88
CA ALA A 91 4.89 21.23 3.31
C ALA A 91 6.22 21.94 3.64
N PHE A 92 7.31 21.60 2.96
CA PHE A 92 8.66 21.97 3.40
C PHE A 92 9.37 23.02 2.52
N ALA A 93 9.00 23.21 1.26
CA ALA A 93 9.55 24.30 0.45
C ALA A 93 9.25 25.72 1.01
N PRO A 94 8.07 26.02 1.59
CA PRO A 94 7.81 27.29 2.27
C PRO A 94 8.72 27.52 3.48
N VAL A 95 9.10 26.45 4.20
CA VAL A 95 10.02 26.49 5.35
C VAL A 95 11.44 26.86 4.91
N MET A 96 11.84 26.47 3.69
CA MET A 96 13.09 26.89 3.06
C MET A 96 13.02 28.31 2.43
N GLY A 97 11.92 29.04 2.64
CA GLY A 97 11.72 30.40 2.12
C GLY A 97 11.11 30.48 0.72
N ILE A 98 10.81 29.35 0.07
CA ILE A 98 10.21 29.32 -1.27
C ILE A 98 8.70 29.58 -1.16
N GLN A 99 8.27 30.82 -1.41
CA GLN A 99 6.87 31.21 -1.29
C GLN A 99 6.07 30.96 -2.58
N PHE A 100 4.96 30.24 -2.46
CA PHE A 100 3.97 29.98 -3.52
C PHE A 100 2.61 29.61 -2.91
N ALA A 101 1.57 29.41 -3.72
CA ALA A 101 0.23 29.01 -3.28
C ALA A 101 0.16 27.52 -2.87
N TRP A 102 1.01 27.11 -1.93
CA TRP A 102 1.24 25.72 -1.55
C TRP A 102 0.04 25.07 -0.87
N VAL A 103 -0.74 25.82 -0.07
CA VAL A 103 -1.83 25.29 0.77
C VAL A 103 -2.86 24.52 -0.07
N THR A 104 -3.34 25.12 -1.16
CA THR A 104 -4.33 24.51 -2.06
C THR A 104 -3.80 23.24 -2.72
N ILE A 105 -2.53 23.26 -3.15
CA ILE A 105 -1.88 22.10 -3.77
C ILE A 105 -1.71 20.98 -2.74
N HIS A 106 -1.31 21.34 -1.51
CA HIS A 106 -1.07 20.40 -0.41
C HIS A 106 -2.35 19.62 -0.05
N TRP A 107 -3.46 20.32 0.24
CA TRP A 107 -4.67 19.60 0.65
C TRP A 107 -5.35 18.83 -0.47
N VAL A 108 -5.29 19.31 -1.73
CA VAL A 108 -5.79 18.55 -2.88
C VAL A 108 -4.99 17.25 -3.08
N ALA A 109 -3.66 17.32 -2.98
CA ALA A 109 -2.80 16.13 -3.00
C ALA A 109 -3.06 15.22 -1.78
N GLY A 110 -3.37 15.80 -0.62
CA GLY A 110 -3.75 15.09 0.61
C GLY A 110 -5.04 14.29 0.47
N ILE A 111 -6.09 14.87 -0.11
CA ILE A 111 -7.34 14.15 -0.42
C ILE A 111 -7.07 13.03 -1.43
N PHE A 112 -6.32 13.31 -2.49
CA PHE A 112 -5.98 12.30 -3.50
C PHE A 112 -5.23 11.11 -2.88
N LEU A 113 -4.20 11.35 -2.07
CA LEU A 113 -3.47 10.30 -1.35
C LEU A 113 -4.38 9.57 -0.34
N THR A 114 -5.28 10.28 0.35
CA THR A 114 -6.23 9.69 1.30
C THR A 114 -7.18 8.72 0.60
N VAL A 115 -7.75 9.09 -0.56
CA VAL A 115 -8.62 8.21 -1.35
C VAL A 115 -7.86 6.98 -1.85
N MET A 116 -6.61 7.16 -2.31
CA MET A 116 -5.76 6.03 -2.68
C MET A 116 -5.50 5.08 -1.51
N ILE A 117 -5.11 5.60 -0.34
CA ILE A 117 -4.82 4.78 0.85
C ILE A 117 -6.09 4.09 1.38
N ALA A 118 -7.25 4.76 1.36
CA ALA A 118 -8.52 4.13 1.71
C ALA A 118 -8.86 2.96 0.77
N TYR A 119 -8.69 3.14 -0.55
CA TYR A 119 -8.83 2.06 -1.52
C TYR A 119 -7.83 0.92 -1.25
N HIS A 120 -6.56 1.23 -0.96
CA HIS A 120 -5.55 0.22 -0.62
C HIS A 120 -5.91 -0.58 0.63
N MET A 121 -6.39 0.07 1.68
CA MET A 121 -6.81 -0.61 2.90
C MET A 121 -7.97 -1.58 2.63
N VAL A 122 -9.00 -1.15 1.89
CA VAL A 122 -10.14 -2.01 1.50
C VAL A 122 -9.66 -3.15 0.60
N HIS A 123 -8.87 -2.86 -0.43
CA HIS A 123 -8.37 -3.87 -1.37
C HIS A 123 -7.47 -4.90 -0.66
N ALA A 124 -6.55 -4.45 0.19
CA ALA A 124 -5.67 -5.33 0.95
C ALA A 124 -6.42 -6.22 1.94
N THR A 125 -7.45 -5.68 2.61
CA THR A 125 -8.23 -6.40 3.64
C THR A 125 -9.14 -7.47 3.05
N PHE A 126 -9.76 -7.22 1.89
CA PHE A 126 -10.80 -8.10 1.33
C PHE A 126 -10.38 -8.89 0.09
N PHE A 127 -9.33 -8.47 -0.63
CA PHE A 127 -8.94 -9.04 -1.93
C PHE A 127 -7.45 -9.47 -2.00
N GLN A 128 -6.69 -9.29 -0.93
CA GLN A 128 -5.28 -9.71 -0.84
C GLN A 128 -5.00 -10.37 0.52
N ASP A 129 -3.81 -10.95 0.67
CA ASP A 129 -3.34 -11.46 1.95
C ASP A 129 -2.82 -10.30 2.83
N PHE A 130 -3.75 -9.66 3.55
CA PHE A 130 -3.44 -8.62 4.55
C PHE A 130 -2.46 -9.11 5.62
N TRP A 131 -2.59 -10.38 6.04
CA TRP A 131 -1.82 -10.96 7.13
C TRP A 131 -0.35 -11.15 6.74
N ALA A 132 -0.05 -11.43 5.47
CA ALA A 132 1.32 -11.54 4.97
C ALA A 132 2.19 -10.29 5.24
N MET A 133 1.60 -9.11 5.40
CA MET A 133 2.34 -7.88 5.73
C MET A 133 2.65 -7.73 7.22
N TRP A 134 1.97 -8.45 8.11
CA TRP A 134 2.21 -8.38 9.54
C TRP A 134 3.57 -8.98 9.91
N VAL A 135 4.21 -8.47 10.98
CA VAL A 135 5.50 -8.99 11.44
C VAL A 135 5.29 -10.23 12.29
N GLU A 136 5.77 -11.38 11.81
CA GLU A 136 5.75 -12.63 12.56
C GLU A 136 7.03 -12.83 13.38
N GLY A 137 6.95 -13.66 14.43
CA GLY A 137 8.14 -14.11 15.17
C GLY A 137 9.17 -14.86 14.32
N LYS A 138 8.76 -15.40 13.16
CA LYS A 138 9.68 -15.98 12.16
C LYS A 138 10.51 -14.89 11.46
N ASP A 139 9.88 -13.78 11.08
CA ASP A 139 10.56 -12.66 10.42
C ASP A 139 11.56 -11.98 11.36
N ILE A 140 11.21 -11.83 12.65
CA ILE A 140 12.12 -11.30 13.67
C ILE A 140 13.35 -12.20 13.83
N LYS A 141 13.18 -13.53 13.86
CA LYS A 141 14.30 -14.48 13.91
C LYS A 141 15.18 -14.39 12.66
N ALA A 142 14.58 -14.25 11.47
CA ALA A 142 15.32 -14.06 10.22
C ALA A 142 16.12 -12.75 10.23
N GLY A 143 15.51 -11.63 10.61
CA GLY A 143 16.20 -10.33 10.72
C GLY A 143 17.33 -10.33 11.75
N ILE A 144 17.16 -11.00 12.90
CA ILE A 144 18.23 -11.17 13.88
C ILE A 144 19.38 -12.03 13.31
N ALA A 145 19.08 -13.06 12.52
CA ALA A 145 20.10 -13.87 11.86
C ALA A 145 20.85 -13.06 10.78
N GLU A 146 20.14 -12.26 9.99
CA GLU A 146 20.72 -11.36 8.98
C GLU A 146 21.62 -10.29 9.62
N ILE A 147 21.18 -9.62 10.68
CA ILE A 147 22.01 -8.67 11.45
C ILE A 147 23.24 -9.36 12.04
N LYS A 148 23.10 -10.57 12.59
CA LYS A 148 24.24 -11.37 13.09
C LYS A 148 25.21 -11.76 11.97
N HIS A 149 24.73 -12.00 10.76
CA HIS A 149 25.59 -12.28 9.61
C HIS A 149 26.34 -11.02 9.15
N MET A 150 25.64 -9.88 9.01
CA MET A 150 26.21 -8.57 8.66
C MET A 150 27.28 -8.11 9.65
N ILE A 151 27.12 -8.37 10.95
CA ILE A 151 28.08 -8.05 12.00
C ILE A 151 29.17 -9.12 12.13
N GLY A 152 28.81 -10.40 11.98
CA GLY A 152 29.64 -11.54 12.37
C GLY A 152 30.57 -12.10 11.30
N ARG A 153 30.43 -11.70 10.03
CA ARG A 153 31.28 -12.12 8.89
C ARG A 153 31.39 -13.64 8.64
N ASN A 154 30.59 -14.46 9.33
CA ASN A 154 30.64 -15.92 9.29
C ASN A 154 29.61 -16.47 8.30
N GLY A 155 30.12 -17.25 7.33
CA GLY A 155 29.41 -17.71 6.13
C GLY A 155 28.40 -18.84 6.34
N THR A 156 27.43 -18.67 7.23
CA THR A 156 26.16 -19.40 7.12
C THR A 156 25.34 -18.77 6.00
N GLU A 157 24.87 -19.58 5.03
CA GLU A 157 24.03 -19.08 3.93
C GLU A 157 22.82 -18.31 4.48
N VAL A 158 22.63 -17.07 4.01
CA VAL A 158 21.46 -16.27 4.37
C VAL A 158 20.24 -16.92 3.71
N PRO A 159 19.19 -17.30 4.46
CA PRO A 159 18.01 -17.90 3.89
C PRO A 159 17.38 -16.96 2.85
N LYS A 160 17.17 -17.46 1.62
CA LYS A 160 16.59 -16.66 0.54
C LYS A 160 15.25 -16.06 0.95
N ALA A 161 15.04 -14.80 0.57
CA ALA A 161 13.90 -14.03 1.03
C ALA A 161 12.58 -14.54 0.44
N ALA A 162 11.50 -14.44 1.23
CA ALA A 162 10.14 -14.48 0.70
C ALA A 162 9.88 -13.26 -0.20
N LYS A 163 8.67 -13.15 -0.78
CA LYS A 163 8.27 -11.97 -1.58
C LYS A 163 8.47 -10.63 -0.84
N TYR A 164 8.25 -10.63 0.49
CA TYR A 164 8.45 -9.48 1.39
C TYR A 164 9.36 -9.85 2.58
N PRO A 165 10.63 -9.41 2.59
CA PRO A 165 11.51 -9.52 3.76
C PRO A 165 11.14 -8.54 4.90
N ILE A 166 11.75 -8.71 6.08
CA ILE A 166 11.39 -8.00 7.32
C ILE A 166 11.59 -6.48 7.23
N ASP A 167 12.61 -6.03 6.51
CA ASP A 167 12.88 -4.62 6.19
C ASP A 167 11.74 -4.00 5.37
N HIS A 168 11.19 -4.71 4.38
CA HIS A 168 10.01 -4.27 3.62
C HIS A 168 8.76 -4.16 4.52
N LYS A 169 8.54 -5.15 5.41
CA LYS A 169 7.42 -5.12 6.36
C LYS A 169 7.54 -3.95 7.35
N MET A 170 8.75 -3.68 7.85
CA MET A 170 9.00 -2.59 8.79
C MET A 170 8.94 -1.22 8.14
N PHE A 171 9.44 -1.08 6.90
CA PHE A 171 9.23 0.12 6.10
C PHE A 171 7.74 0.41 5.90
N HIS A 172 6.95 -0.61 5.52
CA HIS A 172 5.51 -0.47 5.37
C HIS A 172 4.83 -0.05 6.68
N HIS A 173 5.17 -0.65 7.82
CA HIS A 173 4.59 -0.25 9.12
C HIS A 173 4.95 1.18 9.50
N GLY A 174 6.20 1.62 9.30
CA GLY A 174 6.60 3.00 9.55
C GLY A 174 5.87 4.01 8.65
N ALA A 175 5.74 3.69 7.36
CA ALA A 175 4.99 4.48 6.39
C ALA A 175 3.48 4.50 6.68
N ALA A 176 2.89 3.38 7.11
CA ALA A 176 1.48 3.28 7.47
C ALA A 176 1.17 4.09 8.74
N VAL A 177 1.96 3.96 9.81
CA VAL A 177 1.75 4.73 11.05
C VAL A 177 1.90 6.24 10.80
N SER A 178 2.98 6.65 10.13
CA SER A 178 3.21 8.08 9.83
C SER A 178 2.19 8.62 8.83
N GLY A 179 1.84 7.85 7.80
CA GLY A 179 0.85 8.21 6.79
C GLY A 179 -0.55 8.35 7.37
N LEU A 180 -1.03 7.39 8.17
CA LEU A 180 -2.33 7.45 8.82
C LEU A 180 -2.42 8.60 9.83
N ALA A 181 -1.35 8.83 10.61
CA ALA A 181 -1.29 9.98 11.52
C ALA A 181 -1.35 11.31 10.75
N ALA A 182 -0.62 11.44 9.63
CA ALA A 182 -0.68 12.61 8.76
C ALA A 182 -2.07 12.79 8.11
N ILE A 183 -2.72 11.71 7.66
CA ILE A 183 -4.07 11.75 7.06
C ILE A 183 -5.09 12.23 8.09
N VAL A 184 -5.17 11.57 9.26
CA VAL A 184 -6.17 11.92 10.28
C VAL A 184 -6.01 13.37 10.71
N THR A 185 -4.79 13.78 11.05
CA THR A 185 -4.51 15.17 11.46
C THR A 185 -4.75 16.18 10.33
N GLY A 186 -4.43 15.83 9.08
CA GLY A 186 -4.66 16.67 7.89
C GLY A 186 -6.15 16.88 7.60
N ILE A 187 -6.98 15.84 7.76
CA ILE A 187 -8.45 15.93 7.63
C ILE A 187 -9.03 16.87 8.69
N PHE A 188 -8.54 16.82 9.94
CA PHE A 188 -8.96 17.80 10.95
C PHE A 188 -8.47 19.22 10.62
N MET A 189 -7.22 19.38 10.18
CA MET A 189 -6.65 20.69 9.83
C MET A 189 -7.38 21.37 8.65
N MET A 190 -7.94 20.58 7.73
CA MET A 190 -8.80 21.07 6.63
C MET A 190 -10.05 21.81 7.10
N LEU A 191 -10.53 21.58 8.33
CA LEU A 191 -11.68 22.26 8.90
C LEU A 191 -11.36 23.69 9.38
N ARG A 192 -10.07 24.08 9.40
CA ARG A 192 -9.63 25.48 9.57
C ARG A 192 -9.43 26.23 8.25
N LEU A 193 -9.71 25.60 7.11
CA LEU A 193 -9.58 26.20 5.78
C LEU A 193 -10.96 26.47 5.18
N GLU A 194 -11.08 27.59 4.47
CA GLU A 194 -12.21 27.84 3.57
C GLU A 194 -12.10 26.89 2.37
N THR A 195 -13.17 26.14 2.10
CA THR A 195 -13.23 25.21 0.96
C THR A 195 -14.54 25.40 0.19
N PRO A 196 -14.67 24.87 -1.05
CA PRO A 196 -15.95 24.87 -1.75
C PRO A 196 -17.07 24.10 -1.05
N PHE A 197 -16.77 23.34 0.01
CA PHE A 197 -17.70 22.44 0.70
C PHE A 197 -18.08 22.92 2.11
N TRP A 198 -17.24 23.74 2.76
CA TRP A 198 -17.48 24.28 4.10
C TRP A 198 -16.66 25.55 4.37
N THR A 199 -17.19 26.38 5.27
CA THR A 199 -16.47 27.52 5.85
C THR A 199 -15.49 27.08 6.93
N ALA A 200 -14.44 27.88 7.18
CA ALA A 200 -13.44 27.58 8.20
C ALA A 200 -14.04 27.71 9.61
N ASN A 201 -13.91 26.66 10.42
CA ASN A 201 -14.28 26.69 11.84
C ASN A 201 -13.04 26.50 12.73
N PRO A 202 -12.33 27.58 13.08
CA PRO A 202 -11.14 27.48 13.92
C PRO A 202 -11.43 27.12 15.38
N TYR A 203 -12.69 27.13 15.82
CA TYR A 203 -13.13 27.01 17.23
C TYR A 203 -13.60 25.61 17.63
N MET A 204 -13.58 24.61 16.74
CA MET A 204 -14.01 23.25 17.09
C MET A 204 -13.15 22.55 18.16
N LEU A 205 -11.89 22.98 18.31
CA LEU A 205 -10.92 22.45 19.26
C LEU A 205 -10.27 23.64 19.99
N SER A 206 -9.79 23.41 21.21
CA SER A 206 -8.99 24.41 21.94
C SER A 206 -7.66 24.67 21.22
N ASP A 207 -7.05 25.84 21.48
CA ASP A 207 -5.72 26.20 20.98
C ASP A 207 -4.67 25.10 21.29
N SER A 208 -4.73 24.53 22.49
CA SER A 208 -3.87 23.43 22.94
C SER A 208 -4.09 22.14 22.15
N ALA A 209 -5.33 21.78 21.84
CA ALA A 209 -5.64 20.61 21.02
C ALA A 209 -5.24 20.81 19.54
N TRP A 210 -5.43 22.01 18.99
CA TRP A 210 -4.86 22.37 17.69
C TRP A 210 -3.33 22.30 17.68
N GLY A 211 -2.68 22.75 18.75
CA GLY A 211 -1.23 22.65 18.90
C GLY A 211 -0.73 21.21 18.86
N VAL A 212 -1.42 20.28 19.52
CA VAL A 212 -1.13 18.83 19.41
C VAL A 212 -1.36 18.34 17.98
N MET A 213 -2.45 18.75 17.31
CA MET A 213 -2.72 18.40 15.91
C MET A 213 -1.55 18.78 14.98
N TYR A 214 -1.04 20.02 15.11
CA TYR A 214 0.09 20.52 14.33
C TYR A 214 1.41 19.81 14.66
N VAL A 215 1.63 19.44 15.92
CA VAL A 215 2.81 18.65 16.31
C VAL A 215 2.74 17.24 15.72
N VAL A 216 1.60 16.53 15.85
CA VAL A 216 1.46 15.16 15.31
C VAL A 216 1.56 15.15 13.78
N HIS A 217 0.92 16.09 13.09
CA HIS A 217 1.04 16.22 11.63
C HIS A 217 2.50 16.52 11.21
N GLY A 218 3.16 17.43 11.91
CA GLY A 218 4.55 17.80 11.66
C GLY A 218 5.55 16.65 11.89
N VAL A 219 5.45 15.94 13.02
CA VAL A 219 6.27 14.74 13.31
C VAL A 219 6.05 13.68 12.22
N SER A 220 4.80 13.47 11.81
CA SER A 220 4.47 12.52 10.74
C SER A 220 5.11 12.90 9.41
N GLY A 221 5.06 14.19 9.03
CA GLY A 221 5.75 14.70 7.84
C GLY A 221 7.27 14.53 7.88
N VAL A 222 7.90 14.77 9.03
CA VAL A 222 9.36 14.58 9.23
C VAL A 222 9.75 13.10 9.18
N ALA A 223 8.93 12.20 9.75
CA ALA A 223 9.14 10.75 9.61
C ALA A 223 9.02 10.30 8.14
N LEU A 224 8.04 10.84 7.40
CA LEU A 224 7.85 10.58 5.98
C LEU A 224 9.03 11.10 5.12
N ILE A 225 9.69 12.22 5.47
CA ILE A 225 10.96 12.63 4.82
C ILE A 225 12.00 11.51 4.94
N ALA A 226 12.28 11.04 6.16
CA ALA A 226 13.33 10.05 6.41
C ALA A 226 13.04 8.72 5.71
N LEU A 227 11.78 8.29 5.73
CA LEU A 227 11.31 7.10 5.02
C LEU A 227 11.45 7.25 3.49
N VAL A 228 11.02 8.37 2.91
CA VAL A 228 11.10 8.60 1.45
C VAL A 228 12.55 8.71 0.98
N ILE A 229 13.45 9.38 1.72
CA ILE A 229 14.89 9.40 1.42
C ILE A 229 15.45 7.97 1.38
N THR A 230 15.14 7.18 2.42
CA THR A 230 15.61 5.79 2.55
C THR A 230 15.08 4.92 1.41
N HIS A 231 13.80 5.04 1.09
CA HIS A 231 13.14 4.30 0.02
C HIS A 231 13.74 4.61 -1.37
N ILE A 232 13.86 5.90 -1.70
CA ILE A 232 14.46 6.34 -2.96
C ILE A 232 15.91 5.86 -3.06
N TYR A 233 16.69 5.95 -1.99
CA TYR A 233 18.07 5.46 -1.97
C TYR A 233 18.17 3.96 -2.32
N PHE A 234 17.38 3.11 -1.67
CA PHE A 234 17.40 1.67 -1.97
C PHE A 234 16.87 1.37 -3.37
N ALA A 235 15.92 2.15 -3.90
CA ALA A 235 15.42 2.02 -5.26
C ALA A 235 16.45 2.44 -6.34
N ILE A 236 17.24 3.50 -6.12
CA ILE A 236 18.26 3.95 -7.10
C ILE A 236 19.59 3.18 -6.99
N ARG A 237 19.72 2.24 -6.05
CA ARG A 237 20.96 1.49 -5.82
C ARG A 237 21.27 0.55 -7.00
N PRO A 238 22.46 0.62 -7.65
CA PRO A 238 22.75 -0.10 -8.90
C PRO A 238 22.51 -1.62 -8.87
N ASP A 239 22.90 -2.31 -7.79
CA ASP A 239 22.67 -3.75 -7.63
C ASP A 239 21.19 -4.14 -7.43
N LYS A 240 20.31 -3.18 -7.14
CA LYS A 240 18.86 -3.37 -6.99
C LYS A 240 18.04 -2.79 -8.13
N TRP A 241 18.67 -2.22 -9.17
CA TRP A 241 17.98 -1.66 -10.34
C TRP A 241 17.04 -2.62 -11.05
N TRP A 242 17.23 -3.94 -10.95
CA TRP A 242 16.30 -4.92 -11.51
C TRP A 242 14.93 -4.90 -10.78
N ILE A 243 14.91 -4.63 -9.47
CA ILE A 243 13.67 -4.43 -8.70
C ILE A 243 12.99 -3.14 -9.16
N THR A 244 13.74 -2.05 -9.28
CA THR A 244 13.19 -0.75 -9.71
C THR A 244 12.67 -0.78 -11.14
N LYS A 245 13.35 -1.50 -12.04
CA LYS A 245 12.84 -1.80 -13.39
C LYS A 245 11.55 -2.62 -13.34
N SER A 246 11.41 -3.57 -12.43
CA SER A 246 10.15 -4.31 -12.25
C SER A 246 8.99 -3.42 -11.76
N MET A 247 9.26 -2.35 -11.02
CA MET A 247 8.25 -1.34 -10.64
C MET A 247 7.81 -0.46 -11.82
N ILE A 248 8.57 -0.46 -12.93
CA ILE A 248 8.24 0.25 -14.17
C ILE A 248 7.58 -0.72 -15.17
N TYR A 249 8.25 -1.83 -15.48
CA TYR A 249 7.85 -2.78 -16.53
C TYR A 249 6.96 -3.94 -16.04
N GLY A 250 6.93 -4.21 -14.74
CA GLY A 250 6.11 -5.26 -14.10
C GLY A 250 6.80 -6.61 -13.91
N THR A 251 7.88 -6.88 -14.66
CA THR A 251 8.51 -8.20 -14.73
C THR A 251 9.95 -8.24 -14.18
N ILE A 252 10.40 -9.45 -13.84
CA ILE A 252 11.79 -9.79 -13.54
C ILE A 252 12.19 -11.03 -14.36
N SER A 253 13.47 -11.23 -14.63
CA SER A 253 13.92 -12.47 -15.30
C SER A 253 13.94 -13.64 -14.31
N SER A 254 13.80 -14.87 -14.82
CA SER A 254 13.77 -16.07 -13.97
C SER A 254 15.09 -16.33 -13.24
N GLU A 255 16.23 -15.92 -13.81
CA GLU A 255 17.53 -15.99 -13.14
C GLU A 255 17.54 -15.07 -11.91
N LYS A 256 17.07 -13.82 -12.05
CA LYS A 256 17.01 -12.87 -10.93
C LYS A 256 16.00 -13.28 -9.86
N TYR A 257 14.91 -13.94 -10.26
CA TYR A 257 13.96 -14.57 -9.36
C TYR A 257 14.62 -15.68 -8.52
N VAL A 258 15.24 -16.69 -9.15
CA VAL A 258 15.89 -17.82 -8.43
C VAL A 258 17.11 -17.37 -7.63
N GLU A 259 17.82 -16.33 -8.06
CA GLU A 259 18.96 -15.74 -7.35
C GLU A 259 18.55 -15.07 -6.02
N ASN A 260 17.43 -14.33 -6.01
CA ASN A 260 17.06 -13.45 -4.89
C ASN A 260 15.89 -13.96 -4.03
N HIS A 261 15.10 -14.90 -4.54
CA HIS A 261 13.91 -15.44 -3.86
C HIS A 261 13.96 -16.95 -3.73
N ASP A 262 13.29 -17.45 -2.68
CA ASP A 262 13.07 -18.88 -2.47
C ASP A 262 11.78 -19.32 -3.19
N PRO A 263 11.83 -20.21 -4.20
CA PRO A 263 10.64 -20.66 -4.91
C PRO A 263 9.62 -21.38 -4.03
N SER A 264 10.05 -21.98 -2.91
CA SER A 264 9.12 -22.58 -1.93
C SER A 264 8.34 -21.53 -1.12
N ARG A 265 8.88 -20.30 -1.02
CA ARG A 265 8.30 -19.18 -0.25
C ARG A 265 7.60 -18.13 -1.13
N TRP A 266 7.69 -18.28 -2.45
CA TRP A 266 6.95 -17.47 -3.43
C TRP A 266 6.67 -18.28 -4.71
N ALA A 267 5.81 -19.29 -4.61
CA ALA A 267 5.44 -20.12 -5.75
C ALA A 267 4.84 -19.29 -6.91
N ILE A 268 5.16 -19.68 -8.15
CA ILE A 268 4.61 -19.09 -9.37
C ILE A 268 3.54 -20.04 -9.93
N VAL A 269 2.34 -19.51 -10.17
CA VAL A 269 1.21 -20.26 -10.72
C VAL A 269 1.62 -20.91 -12.05
N GLY A 270 1.45 -22.24 -12.15
CA GLY A 270 1.80 -23.03 -13.33
C GLY A 270 3.08 -23.86 -13.22
N VAL A 271 3.89 -23.68 -12.16
CA VAL A 271 5.00 -24.59 -11.84
C VAL A 271 4.63 -25.40 -10.59
N SER A 272 4.25 -26.66 -10.80
CA SER A 272 3.90 -27.58 -9.71
C SER A 272 5.14 -27.96 -8.90
N SER A 273 5.20 -27.53 -7.64
CA SER A 273 6.01 -28.22 -6.63
C SER A 273 5.45 -29.64 -6.43
N PRO A 274 6.29 -30.68 -6.35
CA PRO A 274 5.83 -31.98 -5.86
C PRO A 274 5.50 -31.85 -4.36
N GLU A 275 4.29 -32.24 -3.98
CA GLU A 275 3.78 -32.35 -2.60
C GLU A 275 3.73 -31.04 -1.77
N GLU A 276 2.75 -30.17 -2.06
CA GLU A 276 1.77 -29.62 -1.09
C GLU A 276 0.74 -28.73 -1.81
N GLU A 277 -0.49 -28.60 -1.29
CA GLU A 277 -1.55 -27.84 -1.98
C GLU A 277 -1.22 -26.34 -2.11
N PRO A 278 -1.45 -25.72 -3.28
CA PRO A 278 -1.10 -24.33 -3.51
C PRO A 278 -2.09 -23.38 -2.84
N VAL A 279 -1.67 -22.74 -1.74
CA VAL A 279 -2.39 -21.58 -1.19
C VAL A 279 -2.31 -20.42 -2.20
N LEU A 280 -3.47 -19.92 -2.63
CA LEU A 280 -3.62 -18.93 -3.71
C LEU A 280 -2.89 -17.60 -3.42
N ALA A 281 -1.67 -17.46 -3.94
CA ALA A 281 -0.92 -16.21 -3.94
C ALA A 281 -1.47 -15.20 -4.96
N GLY A 282 -2.64 -14.61 -4.65
CA GLY A 282 -3.15 -13.34 -5.20
C GLY A 282 -3.17 -13.21 -6.73
N VAL A 283 -4.19 -13.76 -7.38
CA VAL A 283 -4.50 -13.46 -8.80
C VAL A 283 -5.83 -12.73 -8.89
N GLY A 284 -5.76 -11.42 -9.13
CA GLY A 284 -6.91 -10.65 -9.58
C GLY A 284 -7.21 -10.95 -11.06
N ALA A 285 -7.96 -12.01 -11.31
CA ALA A 285 -8.57 -12.28 -12.61
C ALA A 285 -10.05 -11.90 -12.56
N SER A 286 -10.38 -10.65 -12.91
CA SER A 286 -11.76 -10.25 -13.11
C SER A 286 -12.33 -10.96 -14.33
N ALA A 287 -13.41 -11.72 -14.13
CA ALA A 287 -14.04 -12.50 -15.20
C ALA A 287 -14.60 -11.60 -16.32
N SER A 288 -14.31 -11.98 -17.57
CA SER A 288 -15.08 -11.59 -18.75
C SER A 288 -15.44 -12.87 -19.51
N SER A 289 -16.58 -13.46 -19.15
CA SER A 289 -17.12 -14.66 -19.79
C SER A 289 -17.99 -14.28 -20.99
N GLU A 290 -17.47 -14.43 -22.20
CA GLU A 290 -18.29 -14.60 -23.40
C GLU A 290 -18.39 -16.10 -23.72
N PRO A 291 -19.59 -16.70 -23.76
CA PRO A 291 -19.75 -18.04 -24.30
C PRO A 291 -19.72 -17.98 -25.83
N ALA A 292 -18.75 -18.67 -26.44
CA ALA A 292 -18.75 -18.87 -27.88
C ALA A 292 -19.99 -19.70 -28.29
N ALA A 293 -20.82 -19.14 -29.17
CA ALA A 293 -21.92 -19.88 -29.78
C ALA A 293 -21.39 -20.77 -30.91
N GLU A 294 -21.25 -22.07 -30.68
CA GLU A 294 -21.06 -23.02 -31.78
C GLU A 294 -22.39 -23.24 -32.52
N GLY A 295 -22.43 -22.75 -33.76
CA GLY A 295 -23.51 -23.06 -34.70
C GLY A 295 -23.45 -24.53 -35.13
N GLY A 296 -24.60 -25.20 -35.16
CA GLY A 296 -24.65 -26.65 -35.31
C GLY A 296 -24.38 -27.18 -36.73
N LEU A 297 -24.02 -28.46 -36.77
CA LEU A 297 -24.38 -29.37 -37.86
C LEU A 297 -25.18 -30.52 -37.24
N GLY A 298 -26.30 -30.90 -37.87
CA GLY A 298 -27.09 -32.05 -37.46
C GLY A 298 -26.81 -33.28 -38.33
N ASP A 299 -27.12 -34.45 -37.78
CA ASP A 299 -27.56 -35.62 -38.55
C ASP A 299 -28.50 -36.48 -37.66
N ALA A 300 -29.14 -37.50 -38.24
CA ALA A 300 -30.53 -37.87 -37.93
C ALA A 300 -30.77 -39.22 -37.21
N GLY A 301 -32.03 -39.39 -36.77
CA GLY A 301 -32.69 -40.68 -36.47
C GLY A 301 -32.56 -41.19 -35.03
N ASP A 302 -33.47 -42.01 -34.49
CA ASP A 302 -34.83 -42.44 -34.90
C ASP A 302 -35.53 -43.11 -33.68
N SER A 303 -36.87 -43.23 -33.68
CA SER A 303 -37.74 -43.94 -32.72
C SER A 303 -37.81 -43.40 -31.26
N GLY A 304 -38.91 -43.51 -30.50
CA GLY A 304 -40.26 -44.04 -30.76
C GLY A 304 -40.98 -44.47 -29.45
N SER A 305 -42.32 -44.47 -29.40
CA SER A 305 -43.22 -44.81 -28.24
C SER A 305 -43.29 -43.76 -27.11
N GLU A 306 -44.35 -42.97 -26.93
CA GLU A 306 -45.76 -43.26 -26.54
C GLU A 306 -45.99 -43.78 -25.11
N ALA A 307 -46.60 -42.94 -24.25
CA ALA A 307 -47.83 -43.21 -23.45
C ALA A 307 -48.14 -42.07 -22.44
N GLY A 308 -49.42 -41.70 -22.28
CA GLY A 308 -49.98 -40.94 -21.15
C GLY A 308 -51.32 -41.57 -20.73
N PRO A 309 -52.31 -40.88 -20.12
CA PRO A 309 -52.31 -39.65 -19.30
C PRO A 309 -53.12 -39.86 -17.97
N VAL A 310 -53.89 -38.86 -17.49
CA VAL A 310 -54.93 -38.86 -16.40
C VAL A 310 -54.41 -38.61 -14.96
N ALA A 311 -55.09 -37.92 -14.02
CA ALA A 311 -56.02 -36.76 -13.98
C ALA A 311 -56.34 -36.41 -12.49
N GLY A 312 -57.00 -35.26 -12.22
CA GLY A 312 -57.49 -34.83 -10.89
C GLY A 312 -56.83 -33.52 -10.43
N ALA A 313 -57.41 -32.32 -10.44
CA ALA A 313 -58.78 -31.82 -10.17
C ALA A 313 -59.06 -31.51 -8.68
N ASP A 314 -59.89 -30.47 -8.48
CA ASP A 314 -60.38 -29.81 -7.23
C ASP A 314 -59.47 -28.65 -6.75
N GLU A 315 -59.76 -27.38 -7.08
CA GLU A 315 -60.86 -26.49 -6.62
C GLU A 315 -60.91 -26.36 -5.08
N SER A 316 -60.56 -25.23 -4.49
CA SER A 316 -61.35 -23.98 -4.35
C SER A 316 -60.62 -23.06 -3.35
N GLY A 317 -60.81 -21.74 -3.19
CA GLY A 317 -61.56 -20.67 -3.88
C GLY A 317 -60.93 -19.32 -3.40
N SER A 318 -60.95 -18.21 -4.16
CA SER A 318 -61.99 -17.16 -4.14
C SER A 318 -62.39 -16.68 -2.72
N ASP A 319 -62.43 -15.38 -2.38
CA ASP A 319 -62.37 -14.18 -3.23
C ASP A 319 -62.09 -12.89 -2.41
N ASP A 320 -61.93 -11.76 -3.11
CA ASP A 320 -62.34 -10.34 -2.81
C ASP A 320 -62.80 -9.92 -1.39
N SER A 321 -62.69 -8.66 -0.91
CA SER A 321 -62.11 -7.38 -1.38
C SER A 321 -61.80 -6.53 -0.10
N ASP A 322 -61.55 -5.20 -0.03
CA ASP A 322 -61.70 -4.07 -0.97
C ASP A 322 -60.82 -2.84 -0.54
N ASP A 323 -60.98 -1.72 -1.24
CA ASP A 323 -60.57 -0.35 -0.87
C ASP A 323 -60.93 0.10 0.58
N GLU A 324 -60.06 0.90 1.22
CA GLU A 324 -60.43 2.30 1.54
C GLU A 324 -59.23 3.23 1.86
N ARG A 325 -59.54 4.52 2.04
CA ARG A 325 -58.69 5.69 1.73
C ARG A 325 -58.62 6.66 2.93
N ALA A 326 -57.75 7.68 2.80
CA ALA A 326 -57.71 8.92 3.61
C ALA A 326 -57.09 8.80 5.02
N SER A 327 -56.58 9.84 5.68
CA SER A 327 -55.81 11.08 5.38
C SER A 327 -55.73 11.88 6.71
N GLU A 328 -54.95 12.96 6.75
CA GLU A 328 -54.95 13.98 7.84
C GLU A 328 -54.36 13.56 9.22
N VAL A 329 -54.01 14.47 10.14
CA VAL A 329 -53.17 15.71 10.12
C VAL A 329 -53.03 16.20 11.58
N GLY A 330 -51.85 16.69 11.98
CA GLY A 330 -51.61 17.40 13.26
C GLY A 330 -51.61 16.49 14.52
N GLY A 331 -51.04 16.91 15.66
CA GLY A 331 -50.26 18.12 15.95
C GLY A 331 -50.03 18.30 17.46
N SER A 332 -48.85 18.82 17.84
CA SER A 332 -48.47 19.45 19.13
C SER A 332 -48.87 18.80 20.48
N ASP A 333 -47.84 18.56 21.30
CA ASP A 333 -47.63 19.24 22.59
C ASP A 333 -46.16 19.72 22.65
#